data_AF-A0A6A3I8Y2-F1
#
_entry.id   AF-A0A6A3I8Y2-F1
#
_cell.length_a   1.000
_cell.length_b   1.000
_cell.length_c   1.000
_cell.angle_alpha   90.00
_cell.angle_beta   90.00
_cell.angle_gamma   90.00
#
_symmetry.space_group_name_H-M   'P 1'
#
loop_
_entity.id
_entity.type
_entity.pdbx_description
1 polymer ?
#
loop_
_entity_poly.entity_id
_entity_poly.type
_entity_poly.pdbx_seq_one_letter_code
_entity_poly.pdbx_strand_id
1 'polypeptide(L)'
;MTGPVRWAWFIYAVFCGSSSVSSNSVSFCASLTSEDVVMIQEVLRTNYPQPALQQNQDRPPEYGYVDIQEGGQISGRNGIRLEITRSLRCRALYYPTTMGDSVEVVVPGYGICTTKIEDGGNTFISDAVCPSLPSGQLKSISSLTLELSTLESEAALARLLSLIGGNLRSLSLECPSQQIDLSLASQSHQVDLCMLATTCPDLEELDLKFYGIRVSAPNEALRRWAIKTISLDSLDDVSAMVTCLTDTTLRMRRTLVRLNVLPWRHPLCPHVKKRE
;
A
#
# COMPACT_ATOMS: atom_id res chain seq x y z
N MET A 1 -8.44 3.51 12.76
CA MET A 1 -9.18 2.89 11.64
C MET A 1 -8.46 1.59 11.28
N THR A 2 -9.15 0.45 11.31
CA THR A 2 -8.68 -0.85 10.82
C THR A 2 -9.50 -1.24 9.60
N GLY A 3 -8.98 -2.12 8.73
CA GLY A 3 -9.70 -2.64 7.56
C GLY A 3 -9.61 -1.79 6.27
N PRO A 4 -10.44 -2.11 5.25
CA PRO A 4 -10.32 -1.62 3.86
C PRO A 4 -10.25 -0.10 3.70
N VAL A 5 -10.94 0.63 4.58
CA VAL A 5 -10.95 2.10 4.57
C VAL A 5 -9.55 2.67 4.81
N ARG A 6 -8.73 2.04 5.65
CA ARG A 6 -7.37 2.52 5.94
C ARG A 6 -6.46 2.38 4.71
N TRP A 7 -6.52 1.23 4.04
CA TRP A 7 -5.80 1.01 2.78
C TRP A 7 -6.24 1.98 1.71
N ALA A 8 -7.55 2.22 1.60
CA ALA A 8 -8.09 3.10 0.59
C ALA A 8 -7.58 4.55 0.73
N TRP A 9 -7.58 5.09 1.95
CA TRP A 9 -7.00 6.40 2.25
C TRP A 9 -5.48 6.44 2.05
N PHE A 10 -4.78 5.39 2.45
CA PHE A 10 -3.33 5.28 2.24
C PHE A 10 -2.96 5.36 0.77
N ILE A 11 -3.59 4.53 -0.06
CA ILE A 11 -3.31 4.48 -1.49
C ILE A 11 -3.70 5.78 -2.17
N TYR A 12 -4.84 6.37 -1.81
CA TYR A 12 -5.24 7.67 -2.33
C TYR A 12 -4.19 8.74 -2.01
N ALA A 13 -3.76 8.83 -0.75
CA ALA A 13 -2.81 9.85 -0.31
C ALA A 13 -1.42 9.70 -0.96
N VAL A 14 -0.97 8.46 -1.17
CA VAL A 14 0.38 8.18 -1.66
C VAL A 14 0.46 8.16 -3.18
N PHE A 15 -0.53 7.61 -3.88
CA PHE A 15 -0.43 7.33 -5.32
C PHE A 15 -1.37 8.17 -6.19
N CYS A 16 -2.43 8.73 -5.62
CA CYS A 16 -3.50 9.36 -6.41
C CYS A 16 -3.60 10.87 -6.19
N GLY A 17 -3.28 11.33 -4.97
CA GLY A 17 -3.30 12.73 -4.58
C GLY A 17 -2.24 13.57 -5.30
N SER A 18 -2.59 14.81 -5.58
CA SER A 18 -1.72 15.86 -6.12
C SER A 18 -0.76 16.43 -5.07
N SER A 19 -0.37 15.63 -4.08
CA SER A 19 0.57 16.06 -3.04
C SER A 19 1.91 16.39 -3.71
N SER A 20 2.34 17.64 -3.55
CA SER A 20 3.68 18.08 -3.94
C SER A 20 4.77 17.53 -3.01
N VAL A 21 4.38 16.77 -1.98
CA VAL A 21 5.32 16.14 -1.04
C VAL A 21 5.88 14.88 -1.70
N SER A 22 7.12 14.97 -2.17
CA SER A 22 7.90 13.83 -2.62
C SER A 22 8.34 13.00 -1.40
N SER A 23 7.42 12.20 -0.85
CA SER A 23 7.77 11.23 0.20
C SER A 23 8.40 10.01 -0.45
N ASN A 24 9.73 9.97 -0.51
CA ASN A 24 10.46 8.84 -1.09
C ASN A 24 10.35 7.55 -0.24
N SER A 25 9.94 7.66 1.03
CA SER A 25 9.79 6.56 1.98
C SER A 25 8.49 6.67 2.77
N VAL A 26 7.80 5.54 2.91
CA VAL A 26 6.50 5.45 3.57
C VAL A 26 6.44 4.21 4.45
N SER A 27 5.91 4.34 5.67
CA SER A 27 5.64 3.23 6.58
C SER A 27 4.15 3.10 6.85
N PHE A 28 3.64 1.87 6.82
CA PHE A 28 2.23 1.57 6.99
C PHE A 28 2.01 0.28 7.77
N CYS A 29 1.17 0.35 8.81
CA CYS A 29 0.80 -0.80 9.64
C CYS A 29 -0.66 -1.17 9.40
N ALA A 30 -0.96 -2.40 8.96
CA ALA A 30 -2.35 -2.86 8.74
C ALA A 30 -2.46 -4.38 8.58
N SER A 31 -3.68 -4.92 8.64
CA SER A 31 -3.99 -6.24 8.07
C SER A 31 -4.07 -6.14 6.55
N LEU A 32 -3.72 -7.21 5.82
CA LEU A 32 -3.89 -7.30 4.38
C LEU A 32 -4.75 -8.52 4.00
N THR A 33 -5.89 -8.23 3.38
CA THR A 33 -6.86 -9.20 2.87
C THR A 33 -7.07 -9.05 1.36
N SER A 34 -7.72 -10.03 0.74
CA SER A 34 -8.13 -9.98 -0.65
C SER A 34 -9.13 -8.85 -0.92
N GLU A 35 -10.00 -8.52 0.05
CA GLU A 35 -10.94 -7.40 -0.03
C GLU A 35 -10.22 -6.05 0.00
N ASP A 36 -9.18 -5.92 0.82
CA ASP A 36 -8.33 -4.71 0.83
C ASP A 36 -7.71 -4.49 -0.55
N VAL A 37 -7.19 -5.54 -1.19
CA VAL A 37 -6.61 -5.43 -2.54
C VAL A 37 -7.62 -4.97 -3.58
N VAL A 38 -8.86 -5.47 -3.54
CA VAL A 38 -9.93 -5.01 -4.45
C VAL A 38 -10.23 -3.53 -4.22
N MET A 39 -10.31 -3.10 -2.96
CA MET A 39 -10.49 -1.69 -2.61
C MET A 39 -9.35 -0.82 -3.14
N ILE A 40 -8.11 -1.27 -3.01
CA ILE A 40 -6.91 -0.57 -3.52
C ILE A 40 -6.98 -0.41 -5.03
N GLN A 41 -7.35 -1.46 -5.76
CA GLN A 41 -7.52 -1.40 -7.22
C GLN A 41 -8.56 -0.35 -7.62
N GLU A 42 -9.70 -0.31 -6.92
CA GLU A 42 -10.76 0.65 -7.20
C GLU A 42 -10.35 2.08 -6.85
N VAL A 43 -9.59 2.31 -5.79
CA VAL A 43 -9.05 3.63 -5.44
C VAL A 43 -8.09 4.11 -6.52
N LEU A 44 -7.17 3.26 -6.98
CA LEU A 44 -6.26 3.61 -8.06
C LEU A 44 -7.02 3.91 -9.36
N ARG A 45 -8.08 3.16 -9.66
CA ARG A 45 -8.91 3.32 -10.87
C ARG A 45 -9.72 4.61 -10.84
N THR A 46 -10.32 4.92 -9.69
CA THR A 46 -11.25 6.05 -9.52
C THR A 46 -10.56 7.30 -8.98
N ASN A 47 -9.30 7.22 -8.59
CA ASN A 47 -8.59 8.29 -7.88
C ASN A 47 -9.46 8.88 -6.74
N TYR A 48 -10.11 8.03 -5.94
CA TYR A 48 -10.99 8.48 -4.84
C TYR A 48 -10.84 7.52 -3.65
N PRO A 49 -10.74 8.02 -2.40
CA PRO A 49 -10.39 7.20 -1.24
C PRO A 49 -11.52 6.28 -0.74
N GLN A 50 -12.76 6.48 -1.18
CA GLN A 50 -13.90 5.62 -0.86
C GLN A 50 -14.72 5.35 -2.13
N PRO A 51 -14.18 4.57 -3.08
CA PRO A 51 -14.87 4.30 -4.33
C PRO A 51 -16.18 3.55 -4.08
N ALA A 52 -17.17 3.79 -4.93
CA ALA A 52 -18.41 3.07 -4.92
C ALA A 52 -18.15 1.70 -5.55
N LEU A 53 -18.11 0.66 -4.70
CA LEU A 53 -17.98 -0.72 -5.16
C LEU A 53 -19.30 -1.10 -5.88
N GLN A 54 -19.26 -1.12 -7.21
CA GLN A 54 -20.32 -1.55 -8.14
C GLN A 54 -21.73 -1.68 -7.52
N GLN A 55 -22.47 -0.58 -7.46
CA GLN A 55 -23.92 -0.66 -7.35
C GLN A 55 -24.45 -0.73 -8.78
N ASN A 56 -25.11 -1.85 -9.14
CA ASN A 56 -25.95 -1.95 -10.34
C ASN A 56 -27.00 -0.85 -10.27
N GLN A 57 -26.69 0.30 -10.83
CA GLN A 57 -27.54 1.47 -10.86
C GLN A 57 -27.68 1.93 -12.31
N ASP A 58 -28.91 2.30 -12.68
CA ASP A 58 -29.23 2.87 -13.99
C ASP A 58 -28.40 4.14 -14.29
N ARG A 59 -27.86 4.79 -13.26
CA ARG A 59 -26.87 5.86 -13.37
C ARG A 59 -25.72 5.62 -12.39
N PRO A 60 -24.51 5.27 -12.88
CA PRO A 60 -23.36 5.06 -12.02
C PRO A 60 -22.89 6.39 -11.38
N PRO A 61 -22.16 6.32 -10.26
CA PRO A 61 -21.50 7.49 -9.69
C PRO A 61 -20.48 8.08 -10.64
N GLU A 62 -20.39 9.41 -10.63
CA GLU A 62 -19.44 10.18 -11.43
C GLU A 62 -18.27 10.65 -10.57
N TYR A 63 -17.06 10.47 -11.10
CA TYR A 63 -15.83 10.93 -10.47
C TYR A 63 -15.28 12.12 -11.22
N GLY A 64 -14.73 13.08 -10.51
CA GLY A 64 -14.27 14.32 -11.13
C GLY A 64 -13.54 15.25 -10.16
N TYR A 65 -13.66 16.54 -10.44
CA TYR A 65 -13.13 17.60 -9.60
C TYR A 65 -14.17 18.69 -9.40
N VAL A 66 -14.04 19.42 -8.30
CA VAL A 66 -14.79 20.65 -8.06
C VAL A 66 -13.78 21.74 -7.76
N ASP A 67 -13.86 22.84 -8.50
CA ASP A 67 -13.09 24.06 -8.22
C ASP A 67 -13.92 24.91 -7.24
N ILE A 68 -13.58 24.86 -5.96
CA ILE A 68 -14.26 25.61 -4.90
C ILE A 68 -13.61 26.98 -4.79
N GLN A 69 -14.40 28.04 -4.89
CA GLN A 69 -13.89 29.42 -4.79
C GLN A 69 -13.61 29.84 -3.35
N GLU A 70 -12.78 30.86 -3.17
CA GLU A 70 -12.63 31.57 -1.90
C GLU A 70 -13.99 32.04 -1.36
N GLY A 71 -14.22 31.86 -0.06
CA GLY A 71 -15.52 32.06 0.61
C GLY A 71 -16.49 30.87 0.46
N GLY A 72 -16.15 29.87 -0.35
CA GLY A 72 -16.96 28.68 -0.56
C GLY A 72 -17.16 27.87 0.72
N GLN A 73 -18.40 27.42 0.95
CA GLN A 73 -18.76 26.65 2.14
C GLN A 73 -18.72 25.15 1.86
N ILE A 74 -18.12 24.41 2.78
CA ILE A 74 -18.12 22.95 2.80
C ILE A 74 -18.66 22.45 4.15
N SER A 75 -19.33 21.31 4.14
CA SER A 75 -19.83 20.65 5.33
C SER A 75 -19.09 19.34 5.54
N GLY A 76 -18.37 19.23 6.66
CA GLY A 76 -17.76 17.97 7.08
C GLY A 76 -18.82 16.96 7.54
N ARG A 77 -18.43 15.69 7.58
CA ARG A 77 -19.33 14.57 7.97
C ARG A 77 -19.96 14.72 9.37
N ASN A 78 -19.34 15.53 10.24
CA ASN A 78 -19.80 15.83 11.60
C ASN A 78 -20.71 17.05 11.69
N GLY A 79 -21.15 17.62 10.55
CA GLY A 79 -21.95 18.86 10.51
C GLY A 79 -21.14 20.15 10.71
N ILE A 80 -19.80 20.03 10.86
CA ILE A 80 -18.91 21.18 10.93
C ILE A 80 -18.93 21.90 9.58
N ARG A 81 -19.24 23.19 9.58
CA ARG A 81 -19.12 24.05 8.40
C ARG A 81 -17.72 24.64 8.36
N LEU A 82 -17.08 24.53 7.21
CA LEU A 82 -15.78 25.14 6.96
C LEU A 82 -15.93 26.08 5.78
N GLU A 83 -15.19 27.17 5.85
CA GLU A 83 -15.09 28.14 4.77
C GLU A 83 -13.71 28.03 4.13
N ILE A 84 -13.71 27.94 2.81
CA ILE A 84 -12.49 27.88 2.01
C ILE A 84 -11.91 29.30 1.92
N THR A 85 -10.74 29.51 2.53
CA THR A 85 -10.07 30.83 2.55
C THR A 85 -9.27 31.14 1.29
N ARG A 86 -9.07 30.14 0.41
CA ARG A 86 -8.38 30.28 -0.88
C ARG A 86 -8.94 29.25 -1.85
N SER A 87 -9.18 29.64 -3.09
CA SER A 87 -9.72 28.74 -4.09
C SER A 87 -8.94 27.41 -4.14
N LEU A 88 -9.66 26.30 -4.16
CA LEU A 88 -9.12 24.95 -4.04
C LEU A 88 -9.82 24.02 -5.03
N ARG A 89 -9.02 23.27 -5.80
CA ARG A 89 -9.52 22.16 -6.60
C ARG A 89 -9.53 20.89 -5.78
N CYS A 90 -10.72 20.35 -5.51
CA CYS A 90 -10.90 19.12 -4.76
C CYS A 90 -11.24 17.95 -5.69
N ARG A 91 -10.73 16.77 -5.37
CA ARG A 91 -11.23 15.53 -5.96
C ARG A 91 -12.68 15.33 -5.51
N ALA A 92 -13.54 14.90 -6.43
CA ALA A 92 -14.97 14.85 -6.18
C ALA A 92 -15.63 13.54 -6.61
N LEU A 93 -16.73 13.22 -5.94
CA LEU A 93 -17.64 12.13 -6.22
C LEU A 93 -19.07 12.66 -6.21
N TYR A 94 -19.77 12.45 -7.32
CA TYR A 94 -21.14 12.89 -7.51
C TYR A 94 -22.05 11.70 -7.77
N TYR A 95 -23.19 11.64 -7.05
CA TYR A 95 -24.24 10.66 -7.29
C TYR A 95 -25.46 11.37 -7.87
N PRO A 96 -25.68 11.30 -9.20
CA PRO A 96 -26.71 12.09 -9.88
C PRO A 96 -28.13 11.84 -9.38
N THR A 97 -28.40 10.67 -8.82
CA THR A 97 -29.73 10.25 -8.35
C THR A 97 -30.04 10.65 -6.91
N THR A 98 -29.03 10.78 -6.05
CA THR A 98 -29.23 10.95 -4.61
C THR A 98 -28.78 12.29 -4.07
N MET A 99 -27.83 12.95 -4.73
CA MET A 99 -27.22 14.16 -4.18
C MET A 99 -27.83 15.48 -4.68
N GLY A 100 -28.68 15.46 -5.71
CA GLY A 100 -29.25 16.68 -6.29
C GLY A 100 -28.13 17.65 -6.68
N ASP A 101 -28.10 18.83 -6.06
CA ASP A 101 -27.07 19.85 -6.30
C ASP A 101 -25.88 19.75 -5.33
N SER A 102 -25.74 18.64 -4.60
CA SER A 102 -24.64 18.41 -3.67
C SER A 102 -23.58 17.48 -4.27
N VAL A 103 -22.34 17.60 -3.82
CA VAL A 103 -21.23 16.77 -4.27
C VAL A 103 -20.29 16.49 -3.12
N GLU A 104 -19.77 15.26 -3.06
CA GLU A 104 -18.72 14.90 -2.13
C GLU A 104 -17.36 15.35 -2.66
N VAL A 105 -16.56 15.94 -1.79
CA VAL A 105 -15.23 16.44 -2.10
C VAL A 105 -14.22 15.97 -1.07
N VAL A 106 -13.04 15.57 -1.52
CA VAL A 106 -11.92 15.22 -0.65
C VAL A 106 -11.16 16.49 -0.30
N VAL A 107 -11.18 16.84 0.99
CA VAL A 107 -10.54 18.04 1.53
C VAL A 107 -9.33 17.62 2.37
N PRO A 108 -8.11 18.07 2.00
CA PRO A 108 -6.91 17.77 2.77
C PRO A 108 -7.06 18.15 4.24
N GLY A 109 -6.70 17.24 5.15
CA GLY A 109 -6.81 17.43 6.61
C GLY A 109 -8.22 17.25 7.18
N TYR A 110 -9.28 17.29 6.37
CA TYR A 110 -10.68 17.17 6.81
C TYR A 110 -11.41 15.93 6.28
N GLY A 111 -10.84 15.26 5.28
CA GLY A 111 -11.41 14.05 4.68
C GLY A 111 -12.54 14.36 3.70
N ILE A 112 -13.53 13.48 3.60
CA ILE A 112 -14.68 13.66 2.69
C ILE A 112 -15.67 14.65 3.31
N CYS A 113 -15.89 15.75 2.60
CA CYS A 113 -16.87 16.79 2.91
C CYS A 113 -17.90 16.89 1.79
N THR A 114 -18.97 17.65 2.02
CA THR A 114 -20.00 17.92 1.01
C THR A 114 -20.05 19.41 0.71
N THR A 115 -20.21 19.76 -0.56
CA THR A 115 -20.47 21.14 -1.00
C THR A 115 -21.60 21.17 -2.01
N LYS A 116 -22.12 22.36 -2.30
CA LYS A 116 -23.14 22.55 -3.34
C LYS A 116 -22.50 22.93 -4.66
N ILE A 117 -23.07 22.42 -5.74
CA ILE A 117 -22.84 22.83 -7.12
C ILE A 117 -23.79 24.01 -7.36
N GLU A 118 -23.24 25.17 -7.72
CA GLU A 118 -24.01 26.41 -7.92
C GLU A 118 -23.60 27.06 -9.24
N ASP A 119 -24.57 27.56 -10.01
CA ASP A 119 -24.31 28.28 -11.25
C ASP A 119 -23.44 29.53 -10.98
N GLY A 120 -22.24 29.55 -11.56
CA GLY A 120 -21.28 30.65 -11.41
C GLY A 120 -20.37 30.57 -10.17
N GLY A 121 -20.45 29.50 -9.37
CA GLY A 121 -19.59 29.26 -8.22
C GLY A 121 -18.78 27.97 -8.35
N ASN A 122 -19.29 26.89 -7.75
CA ASN A 122 -18.63 25.58 -7.72
C ASN A 122 -19.12 24.74 -8.90
N THR A 123 -18.27 24.50 -9.89
CA THR A 123 -18.59 23.65 -11.05
C THR A 123 -17.99 22.26 -10.88
N PHE A 124 -18.81 21.21 -11.06
CA PHE A 124 -18.31 19.84 -11.15
C PHE A 124 -17.76 19.56 -12.55
N ILE A 125 -16.54 19.06 -12.61
CA ILE A 125 -15.83 18.68 -13.84
C ILE A 125 -15.62 17.18 -13.78
N SER A 126 -16.44 16.44 -14.54
CA SER A 126 -16.34 14.98 -14.64
C SER A 126 -15.00 14.59 -15.29
N ASP A 127 -14.44 13.47 -14.85
CA ASP A 127 -13.25 12.93 -15.49
C ASP A 127 -13.53 12.56 -16.95
N ALA A 128 -12.54 12.80 -17.82
CA ALA A 128 -12.55 12.13 -19.12
C ALA A 128 -12.50 10.62 -18.86
N VAL A 129 -13.35 9.85 -19.55
CA VAL A 129 -13.36 8.38 -19.46
C VAL A 129 -11.99 7.86 -19.90
N CYS A 130 -11.09 7.67 -18.95
CA CYS A 130 -9.79 7.06 -19.17
C CYS A 130 -9.83 5.65 -18.59
N PRO A 131 -9.97 4.61 -19.42
CA PRO A 131 -10.15 3.24 -18.94
C PRO A 131 -8.88 2.63 -18.32
N SER A 132 -7.73 3.31 -18.42
CA SER A 132 -6.45 2.82 -17.92
C SER A 132 -5.98 3.59 -16.69
N LEU A 133 -5.53 2.85 -15.69
CA LEU A 133 -4.72 3.36 -14.59
C LEU A 133 -3.55 4.19 -15.15
N PRO A 134 -3.41 5.48 -14.80
CA PRO A 134 -2.30 6.30 -15.26
C PRO A 134 -0.98 5.69 -14.77
N SER A 135 -0.21 5.09 -15.68
CA SER A 135 1.08 4.44 -15.37
C SER A 135 2.11 5.39 -14.73
N GLY A 136 1.90 6.71 -14.82
CA GLY A 136 2.70 7.74 -14.16
C GLY A 136 2.40 7.97 -12.68
N GLN A 137 1.23 7.59 -12.17
CA GLN A 137 0.82 7.82 -10.77
C GLN A 137 1.53 6.89 -9.77
N LEU A 138 2.00 5.73 -10.23
CA LEU A 138 2.63 4.70 -9.39
C LEU A 138 4.12 4.95 -9.07
N LYS A 139 4.63 6.15 -9.36
CA LYS A 139 6.05 6.53 -9.21
C LYS A 139 6.34 7.35 -7.94
N SER A 140 5.39 7.45 -7.03
CA SER A 140 5.50 8.41 -5.91
C SER A 140 6.46 7.98 -4.80
N ILE A 141 6.70 6.67 -4.62
CA ILE A 141 7.55 6.16 -3.55
C ILE A 141 8.64 5.23 -4.08
N SER A 142 9.81 5.29 -3.43
CA SER A 142 10.94 4.39 -3.67
C SER A 142 11.20 3.42 -2.51
N SER A 143 10.61 3.67 -1.34
CA SER A 143 10.81 2.86 -0.14
C SER A 143 9.48 2.65 0.57
N LEU A 144 9.20 1.40 0.94
CA LEU A 144 7.96 1.01 1.61
C LEU A 144 8.27 0.08 2.79
N THR A 145 7.78 0.44 3.98
CA THR A 145 7.74 -0.44 5.14
C THR A 145 6.29 -0.87 5.39
N LEU A 146 6.02 -2.16 5.33
CA LEU A 146 4.72 -2.74 5.67
C LEU A 146 4.83 -3.55 6.96
N GLU A 147 4.20 -3.05 8.00
CA GLU A 147 3.99 -3.78 9.24
C GLU A 147 2.63 -4.49 9.17
N LEU A 148 2.65 -5.77 8.82
CA LEU A 148 1.45 -6.55 8.58
C LEU A 148 1.05 -7.31 9.84
N SER A 149 0.04 -6.80 10.55
CA SER A 149 -0.52 -7.48 11.73
C SER A 149 -1.23 -8.79 11.38
N THR A 150 -1.70 -8.92 10.14
CA THR A 150 -2.29 -10.16 9.64
C THR A 150 -2.14 -10.15 8.12
N LEU A 151 -1.67 -11.26 7.56
CA LEU A 151 -1.60 -11.47 6.11
C LEU A 151 -2.49 -12.65 5.76
N GLU A 152 -3.59 -12.40 5.04
CA GLU A 152 -4.53 -13.46 4.64
C GLU A 152 -3.85 -14.52 3.77
N SER A 153 -3.06 -14.09 2.78
CA SER A 153 -2.33 -14.98 1.90
C SER A 153 -1.17 -14.27 1.21
N GLU A 154 -0.18 -15.05 0.76
CA GLU A 154 0.88 -14.55 -0.10
C GLU A 154 0.35 -13.99 -1.42
N ALA A 155 -0.75 -14.54 -1.94
CA ALA A 155 -1.40 -14.04 -3.15
C ALA A 155 -1.93 -12.61 -2.98
N ALA A 156 -2.46 -12.26 -1.80
CA ALA A 156 -2.88 -10.90 -1.50
C ALA A 156 -1.69 -9.92 -1.50
N LEU A 157 -0.56 -10.31 -0.87
CA LEU A 157 0.67 -9.53 -0.91
C LEU A 157 1.21 -9.36 -2.34
N ALA A 158 1.23 -10.44 -3.13
CA ALA A 158 1.67 -10.40 -4.52
C ALA A 158 0.81 -9.46 -5.37
N ARG A 159 -0.51 -9.48 -5.19
CA ARG A 159 -1.43 -8.57 -5.88
C ARG A 159 -1.27 -7.13 -5.42
N LEU A 160 -1.00 -6.88 -4.14
CA LEU A 160 -0.68 -5.54 -3.67
C LEU A 160 0.60 -5.02 -4.34
N LEU A 161 1.68 -5.80 -4.29
CA LEU A 161 2.97 -5.41 -4.84
C LEU A 161 2.95 -5.30 -6.37
N SER A 162 2.11 -6.05 -7.08
CA SER A 162 1.96 -5.85 -8.53
C SER A 162 1.32 -4.50 -8.88
N LEU A 163 0.56 -3.90 -7.95
CA LEU A 163 -0.05 -2.58 -8.13
C LEU A 163 0.92 -1.45 -7.81
N ILE A 164 1.76 -1.59 -6.78
CA ILE A 164 2.57 -0.48 -6.23
C ILE A 164 4.08 -0.72 -6.21
N GLY A 165 4.53 -1.93 -6.52
CA GLY A 165 5.91 -2.38 -6.34
C GLY A 165 6.88 -2.02 -7.47
N GLY A 166 6.36 -1.65 -8.64
CA GLY A 166 7.17 -1.51 -9.86
C GLY A 166 8.33 -0.52 -9.79
N ASN A 167 8.26 0.50 -8.92
CA ASN A 167 9.32 1.51 -8.74
C ASN A 167 10.01 1.43 -7.37
N LEU A 168 9.68 0.44 -6.54
CA LEU A 168 10.28 0.30 -5.22
C LEU A 168 11.76 -0.09 -5.34
N ARG A 169 12.60 0.64 -4.60
CA ARG A 169 14.02 0.37 -4.38
C ARG A 169 14.26 -0.29 -3.03
N SER A 170 13.43 0.00 -2.03
CA SER A 170 13.51 -0.60 -0.70
C SER A 170 12.15 -1.11 -0.24
N LEU A 171 12.11 -2.31 0.32
CA LEU A 171 10.92 -2.95 0.87
C LEU A 171 11.28 -3.57 2.22
N SER A 172 10.58 -3.15 3.26
CA SER A 172 10.59 -3.83 4.56
C SER A 172 9.23 -4.48 4.81
N LEU A 173 9.23 -5.76 5.16
CA LEU A 173 8.05 -6.51 5.61
C LEU A 173 8.27 -6.96 7.05
N GLU A 174 7.36 -6.54 7.93
CA GLU A 174 7.47 -6.80 9.36
C GLU A 174 6.17 -7.43 9.89
N CYS A 175 6.29 -8.55 10.60
CA CYS A 175 5.17 -9.12 11.35
C CYS A 175 5.31 -8.76 12.84
N PRO A 176 4.29 -8.18 13.51
CA PRO A 176 4.39 -7.80 14.91
C PRO A 176 4.68 -8.99 15.84
N SER A 177 5.74 -8.87 16.64
CA SER A 177 6.26 -9.95 17.49
C SER A 177 5.30 -10.47 18.57
N GLN A 178 4.19 -9.77 18.85
CA GLN A 178 3.22 -10.13 19.89
C GLN A 178 2.24 -11.24 19.47
N GLN A 179 2.21 -11.64 18.21
CA GLN A 179 1.27 -12.64 17.66
C GLN A 179 1.90 -14.02 17.40
N ILE A 180 3.17 -14.23 17.77
CA ILE A 180 3.94 -15.35 17.25
C ILE A 180 4.17 -16.44 18.30
N ASP A 181 3.53 -17.60 18.12
CA ASP A 181 4.07 -18.89 18.59
C ASP A 181 5.17 -19.30 17.61
N LEU A 182 6.41 -19.00 17.98
CA LEU A 182 7.59 -19.02 17.11
C LEU A 182 7.94 -20.41 16.58
N SER A 183 7.41 -21.47 17.18
CA SER A 183 7.63 -22.85 16.73
C SER A 183 6.88 -23.20 15.43
N LEU A 184 5.79 -22.48 15.13
CA LEU A 184 4.94 -22.70 13.94
C LEU A 184 5.07 -21.59 12.90
N ALA A 185 5.61 -20.43 13.28
CA ALA A 185 5.63 -19.22 12.46
C ALA A 185 6.65 -19.23 11.31
N SER A 186 7.80 -19.87 11.50
CA SER A 186 8.84 -20.01 10.47
C SER A 186 8.34 -20.77 9.24
N GLN A 187 7.27 -21.57 9.38
CA GLN A 187 6.59 -22.24 8.28
C GLN A 187 5.36 -21.49 7.74
N SER A 188 4.69 -20.66 8.55
CA SER A 188 3.42 -20.02 8.15
C SER A 188 3.57 -18.72 7.37
N HIS A 189 4.70 -18.02 7.51
CA HIS A 189 4.93 -16.72 6.87
C HIS A 189 6.20 -16.73 6.02
N GLN A 190 6.15 -17.45 4.90
CA GLN A 190 7.23 -17.43 3.91
C GLN A 190 6.90 -16.46 2.77
N VAL A 191 7.93 -15.76 2.28
CA VAL A 191 7.84 -14.91 1.10
C VAL A 191 8.66 -15.52 -0.02
N ASP A 192 8.07 -15.61 -1.21
CA ASP A 192 8.75 -16.12 -2.40
C ASP A 192 9.56 -15.02 -3.09
N LEU A 193 10.87 -15.25 -3.25
CA LEU A 193 11.74 -14.32 -3.98
C LEU A 193 11.38 -14.23 -5.46
N CYS A 194 10.86 -15.31 -6.07
CA CYS A 194 10.40 -15.28 -7.46
C CYS A 194 9.22 -14.31 -7.63
N MET A 195 8.32 -14.26 -6.64
CA MET A 195 7.18 -13.33 -6.61
C MET A 195 7.66 -11.88 -6.40
N LEU A 196 8.56 -11.65 -5.45
CA LEU A 196 9.13 -10.31 -5.21
C LEU A 196 9.90 -9.79 -6.42
N ALA A 197 10.72 -10.61 -7.06
CA ALA A 197 11.45 -10.21 -8.27
C ALA A 197 10.50 -9.86 -9.43
N THR A 198 9.32 -10.48 -9.48
CA THR A 198 8.32 -10.20 -10.53
C THR A 198 7.54 -8.91 -10.26
N THR A 199 7.16 -8.68 -9.00
CA THR A 199 6.32 -7.53 -8.60
C THR A 199 7.13 -6.27 -8.30
N CYS A 200 8.36 -6.44 -7.82
CA CYS A 200 9.33 -5.39 -7.48
C CYS A 200 10.67 -5.63 -8.21
N PRO A 201 10.70 -5.55 -9.55
CA PRO A 201 11.89 -5.91 -10.35
C PRO A 201 13.09 -4.98 -10.10
N ASP A 202 12.80 -3.78 -9.60
CA ASP A 202 13.73 -2.68 -9.40
C ASP A 202 14.29 -2.60 -7.97
N LEU A 203 13.90 -3.56 -7.11
CA LEU A 203 14.27 -3.59 -5.70
C LEU A 203 15.78 -3.77 -5.51
N GLU A 204 16.36 -2.90 -4.68
CA GLU A 204 17.76 -2.92 -4.29
C GLU A 204 17.96 -3.40 -2.86
N GLU A 205 16.99 -3.16 -1.99
CA GLU A 205 17.02 -3.49 -0.56
C GLU A 205 15.75 -4.23 -0.14
N LEU A 206 15.93 -5.35 0.55
CA LEU A 206 14.87 -6.14 1.15
C LEU A 206 15.17 -6.36 2.63
N ASP A 207 14.23 -6.01 3.49
CA ASP A 207 14.27 -6.27 4.93
C ASP A 207 13.07 -7.14 5.31
N LEU A 208 13.33 -8.32 5.89
CA LEU A 208 12.30 -9.28 6.29
C LEU A 208 12.44 -9.55 7.79
N LYS A 209 11.46 -9.11 8.56
CA LYS A 209 11.40 -9.37 10.01
C LYS A 209 10.29 -10.35 10.30
N PHE A 210 10.66 -11.51 10.83
CA PHE A 210 9.74 -12.63 11.10
C PHE A 210 9.08 -13.23 9.84
N TYR A 211 9.71 -13.07 8.68
CA TYR A 211 9.27 -13.66 7.41
C TYR A 211 10.34 -14.59 6.84
N GLY A 212 10.02 -15.88 6.74
CA GLY A 212 10.88 -16.87 6.08
C GLY A 212 11.01 -16.60 4.58
N ILE A 213 12.01 -17.21 3.95
CA ILE A 213 12.22 -17.12 2.50
C ILE A 213 11.95 -18.47 1.86
N ARG A 214 11.25 -18.42 0.72
CA ARG A 214 11.21 -19.54 -0.22
C ARG A 214 11.59 -19.05 -1.63
N VAL A 215 11.96 -19.99 -2.47
CA VAL A 215 12.24 -19.75 -3.89
C VAL A 215 11.43 -20.78 -4.66
N SER A 216 10.38 -20.33 -5.35
CA SER A 216 9.62 -21.20 -6.24
C SER A 216 10.38 -21.48 -7.54
N ALA A 217 9.72 -22.04 -8.54
CA ALA A 217 10.37 -22.43 -9.79
C ALA A 217 11.17 -21.25 -10.40
N PRO A 218 12.37 -21.51 -10.96
CA PRO A 218 13.23 -20.45 -11.50
C PRO A 218 12.48 -19.62 -12.55
N ASN A 219 12.44 -18.30 -12.35
CA ASN A 219 11.86 -17.38 -13.32
C ASN A 219 12.89 -16.36 -13.83
N GLU A 220 12.63 -15.80 -15.01
CA GLU A 220 13.53 -14.80 -15.63
C GLU A 220 13.64 -13.52 -14.80
N ALA A 221 12.61 -13.20 -14.01
CA ALA A 221 12.61 -12.04 -13.12
C ALA A 221 13.70 -12.17 -12.05
N LEU A 222 13.74 -13.29 -11.33
CA LEU A 222 14.75 -13.59 -10.31
C LEU A 222 16.16 -13.62 -10.90
N ARG A 223 16.32 -14.18 -12.12
CA ARG A 223 17.61 -14.19 -12.82
C ARG A 223 18.16 -12.80 -13.09
N ARG A 224 17.29 -11.82 -13.38
CA ARG A 224 17.68 -10.43 -13.69
C ARG A 224 17.67 -9.51 -12.48
N TRP A 225 17.14 -9.98 -11.36
CA TRP A 225 16.94 -9.19 -10.16
C TRP A 225 18.28 -8.71 -9.61
N ALA A 226 18.42 -7.39 -9.48
CA ALA A 226 19.67 -6.71 -9.19
C ALA A 226 19.78 -6.27 -7.73
N ILE A 227 19.21 -7.07 -6.82
CA ILE A 227 19.18 -6.77 -5.39
C ILE A 227 20.60 -6.66 -4.82
N LYS A 228 20.79 -5.71 -3.91
CA LYS A 228 22.09 -5.33 -3.31
C LYS A 228 22.16 -5.67 -1.83
N THR A 229 21.04 -5.53 -1.12
CA THR A 229 20.97 -5.78 0.33
C THR A 229 19.78 -6.66 0.66
N ILE A 230 20.03 -7.70 1.44
CA ILE A 230 18.98 -8.52 2.06
C ILE A 230 19.27 -8.58 3.56
N SER A 231 18.29 -8.22 4.39
CA SER A 231 18.34 -8.38 5.84
C SER A 231 17.23 -9.34 6.28
N LEU A 232 17.62 -10.33 7.07
CA LEU A 232 16.77 -11.40 7.54
C LEU A 232 16.84 -11.43 9.06
N ASP A 233 15.77 -10.97 9.70
CA ASP A 233 15.67 -10.90 11.13
C ASP A 233 14.70 -11.96 11.66
N SER A 234 15.16 -12.66 12.68
CA SER A 234 14.41 -13.68 13.40
C SER A 234 14.05 -14.91 12.56
N LEU A 235 14.99 -15.39 11.74
CA LEU A 235 14.84 -16.61 10.93
C LEU A 235 15.73 -17.76 11.41
N ASP A 236 15.17 -18.97 11.35
CA ASP A 236 15.87 -20.22 11.64
C ASP A 236 16.38 -20.94 10.37
N ASP A 237 15.75 -20.69 9.21
CA ASP A 237 16.10 -21.33 7.93
C ASP A 237 16.45 -20.28 6.85
N VAL A 238 17.66 -20.42 6.31
CA VAL A 238 18.21 -19.59 5.22
C VAL A 238 18.67 -20.44 4.02
N SER A 239 18.27 -21.72 3.95
CA SER A 239 18.66 -22.67 2.91
C SER A 239 18.31 -22.18 1.49
N ALA A 240 17.16 -21.53 1.34
CA ALA A 240 16.72 -20.91 0.09
C ALA A 240 17.72 -19.83 -0.40
N MET A 241 18.24 -19.01 0.52
CA MET A 241 19.26 -18.01 0.19
C MET A 241 20.58 -18.64 -0.20
N VAL A 242 21.02 -19.69 0.50
CA VAL A 242 22.24 -20.44 0.14
C VAL A 242 22.12 -21.01 -1.27
N THR A 243 20.95 -21.54 -1.63
CA THR A 243 20.67 -22.06 -2.97
C THR A 243 20.76 -20.95 -4.03
N CYS A 244 20.17 -19.79 -3.78
CA CYS A 244 20.27 -18.64 -4.69
C CYS A 244 21.71 -18.13 -4.87
N LEU A 245 22.50 -18.09 -3.80
CA LEU A 245 23.87 -17.57 -3.84
C LEU A 245 24.86 -18.55 -4.50
N THR A 246 24.54 -19.84 -4.50
CA THR A 246 25.34 -20.87 -5.20
C THR A 246 24.99 -20.96 -6.68
N ASP A 247 23.76 -20.60 -7.09
CA ASP A 247 23.35 -20.56 -8.49
C ASP A 247 24.09 -19.47 -9.29
N THR A 248 24.84 -19.91 -10.29
CA THR A 248 25.66 -19.03 -11.15
C THR A 248 24.84 -18.23 -12.16
N THR A 249 23.60 -18.64 -12.41
CA THR A 249 22.69 -18.04 -13.38
C THR A 249 21.95 -16.83 -12.82
N LEU A 250 21.91 -16.68 -11.50
CA LEU A 250 21.24 -15.56 -10.83
C LEU A 250 22.17 -14.34 -10.76
N ARG A 251 21.68 -13.19 -11.24
CA ARG A 251 22.39 -11.92 -11.15
C ARG A 251 22.70 -11.52 -9.70
N MET A 252 21.81 -11.85 -8.75
CA MET A 252 21.99 -11.52 -7.34
C MET A 252 23.31 -12.02 -6.75
N ARG A 253 23.86 -13.13 -7.26
CA ARG A 253 25.18 -13.64 -6.83
C ARG A 253 26.31 -12.62 -7.04
N ARG A 254 26.18 -11.75 -8.05
CA ARG A 254 27.17 -10.71 -8.39
C ARG A 254 26.78 -9.32 -7.86
N THR A 255 25.50 -9.08 -7.58
CA THR A 255 25.02 -7.76 -7.17
C THR A 255 24.77 -7.64 -5.67
N LEU A 256 24.51 -8.75 -4.96
CA LEU A 256 24.29 -8.74 -3.53
C LEU A 256 25.60 -8.37 -2.81
N VAL A 257 25.62 -7.17 -2.24
CA VAL A 257 26.76 -6.61 -1.51
C VAL A 257 26.68 -6.95 -0.02
N ARG A 258 25.46 -7.01 0.52
CA ARG A 258 25.22 -7.22 1.95
C ARG A 258 24.11 -8.23 2.18
N LEU A 259 24.44 -9.27 2.95
CA LEU A 259 23.48 -10.20 3.52
C LEU A 259 23.61 -10.14 5.05
N ASN A 260 22.58 -9.65 5.73
CA ASN A 260 22.51 -9.68 7.18
C ASN A 260 21.55 -10.80 7.59
N VAL A 261 22.00 -11.67 8.49
CA VAL A 261 21.15 -12.71 9.09
C VAL A 261 21.24 -12.55 10.60
N LEU A 262 20.17 -12.06 11.21
CA LEU A 262 20.06 -11.90 12.65
C LEU A 262 19.16 -13.03 13.17
N PRO A 263 19.73 -14.06 13.83
CA PRO A 263 18.93 -15.12 14.41
C PRO A 263 18.06 -14.55 15.53
N TRP A 264 16.88 -15.14 15.71
CA TRP A 264 16.03 -14.76 16.83
C TRP A 264 16.74 -15.10 18.15
N ARG A 265 16.89 -14.10 19.04
CA ARG A 265 17.41 -14.33 20.39
C ARG A 265 16.22 -14.45 21.33
N HIS A 266 15.97 -15.65 21.85
CA HIS A 266 15.11 -15.84 23.01
C HIS A 266 15.44 -14.79 24.08
N PRO A 267 14.46 -14.12 24.69
CA PRO A 267 14.68 -13.55 26.00
C PRO A 267 15.04 -14.73 26.91
N LEU A 268 16.28 -14.78 27.37
CA LEU A 268 16.70 -15.73 28.40
C LEU A 268 15.75 -15.52 29.58
N CYS A 269 14.82 -16.46 29.80
CA CYS A 269 14.06 -16.51 31.03
C CYS A 269 15.08 -16.50 32.18
N PRO A 270 15.07 -15.50 33.08
CA PRO A 270 15.90 -15.60 34.27
C PRO A 270 15.38 -16.80 35.03
N HIS A 271 16.18 -17.87 35.09
CA HIS A 271 15.91 -19.01 35.95
C HIS A 271 15.58 -18.50 37.34
N VAL A 272 14.32 -18.60 37.74
CA VAL A 272 13.92 -18.56 39.14
C VAL A 272 14.51 -19.81 39.77
N LYS A 273 15.77 -19.71 40.21
CA LYS A 273 16.34 -20.65 41.18
C LYS A 273 15.51 -20.47 42.44
N LYS A 274 14.49 -21.31 42.62
CA LYS A 274 13.98 -21.63 43.96
C LYS A 274 15.18 -22.17 44.74
N ARG A 275 15.69 -21.39 45.67
CA ARG A 275 16.49 -21.91 46.79
C ARG A 275 15.51 -22.58 47.73
N GLU A 276 15.82 -23.83 48.05
CA GLU A 276 15.31 -24.56 49.21
C GLU A 276 15.56 -23.80 50.52
#